data_AF-A0A1U7PU16-F1
#
_entry.id   AF-A0A1U7PU16-F1
#
_cell.length_a   1.000
_cell.length_b   1.000
_cell.length_c   1.000
_cell.angle_alpha   90.00
_cell.angle_beta   90.00
_cell.angle_gamma   90.00
#
_symmetry.space_group_name_H-M   'P 1'
#
loop_
_entity.id
_entity.type
_entity.pdbx_description
1 polymer ?
#
loop_
_entity_poly.entity_id
_entity_poly.type
_entity_poly.pdbx_seq_one_letter_code
_entity_poly.pdbx_strand_id
1 'polypeptide(L)'
;MNELTVIGLGAGDFDQLPIGIYRKLKQAGKFYARTADHPVLDELRAEGLEIETFDSVYEKHDEFPPVYREIADTLIGLVKEEPVLYAVPGHPLVAEQTVAHLVQAEKEGKIRLNIEGGQSFLDAVFGALRIDPIDGFQLIDGTSFRRDDVNMSHHVLIAQVYDQFSASEAKLTLMEKYAYDHPVTIVSAAGSAGESLVTVPLFELDRSVKTDNLTTVYVPPVAGLGDKLKEWAAYREIIRILRSPDGCPWDRKQTHESLKKYMIEEAHELVQAIDSGDDEAIIGELGDVLLQVLLHAQIGEDAGYFSMEDVLESAGEKMIRRHPHVFGDTKAKDADEVVRNWQAIKDAEKEASGSILDGQDRISSSLLTSFNYQKEAAKAGFSWPDAGGAKEKFEEEWQEFLEAWANGEKEEMTEEFGDVLFTLVNIARYCSISPEEAMTGANRKFRRRFAHVEERAAAGRGGFGNYTLEELDGFWNEAKRMERER
;
A
#
# COMPACT_ATOMS: atom_id res chain seq x y z
N MET A 1 -4.07 -2.23 -48.07
CA MET A 1 -4.90 -2.63 -46.93
C MET A 1 -5.99 -1.58 -46.83
N ASN A 2 -7.26 -1.99 -46.92
CA ASN A 2 -8.36 -1.03 -46.77
C ASN A 2 -8.40 -0.54 -45.32
N GLU A 3 -9.10 0.56 -45.10
CA GLU A 3 -9.18 1.23 -43.81
C GLU A 3 -10.51 0.89 -43.12
N LEU A 4 -10.44 0.57 -41.84
CA LEU A 4 -11.60 0.42 -40.96
C LEU A 4 -11.74 1.74 -40.20
N THR A 5 -12.83 2.47 -40.43
CA THR A 5 -13.13 3.70 -39.69
C THR A 5 -14.16 3.41 -38.61
N VAL A 6 -13.83 3.67 -37.35
CA VAL A 6 -14.76 3.62 -36.23
C VAL A 6 -15.26 5.01 -35.90
N ILE A 7 -16.57 5.18 -35.84
CA ILE A 7 -17.25 6.45 -35.55
C ILE A 7 -18.02 6.37 -34.24
N GLY A 8 -17.80 7.33 -33.36
CA GLY A 8 -18.65 7.52 -32.18
C GLY A 8 -19.88 8.35 -32.51
N LEU A 9 -21.06 7.83 -32.18
CA LEU A 9 -22.34 8.53 -32.38
C LEU A 9 -22.65 9.54 -31.27
N GLY A 10 -21.92 9.50 -30.14
CA GLY A 10 -22.24 10.30 -28.95
C GLY A 10 -23.23 9.59 -28.03
N ALA A 11 -23.53 10.19 -26.87
CA ALA A 11 -24.37 9.60 -25.84
C ALA A 11 -25.84 10.07 -25.87
N GLY A 12 -26.20 10.97 -26.77
CA GLY A 12 -27.53 11.57 -26.82
C GLY A 12 -28.15 11.63 -28.21
N ASP A 13 -29.10 12.53 -28.37
CA ASP A 13 -30.01 12.59 -29.51
C ASP A 13 -29.33 13.13 -30.78
N PHE A 14 -30.02 13.07 -31.92
CA PHE A 14 -29.49 13.46 -33.24
C PHE A 14 -28.92 14.88 -33.29
N ASP A 15 -29.51 15.82 -32.55
CA ASP A 15 -29.02 17.20 -32.47
C ASP A 15 -27.61 17.32 -31.85
N GLN A 16 -27.18 16.32 -31.07
CA GLN A 16 -25.85 16.28 -30.47
C GLN A 16 -24.81 15.61 -31.37
N LEU A 17 -25.22 15.00 -32.50
CA LEU A 17 -24.30 14.37 -33.44
C LEU A 17 -23.41 15.44 -34.10
N PRO A 18 -22.07 15.36 -33.97
CA PRO A 18 -21.21 16.36 -34.57
C PRO A 18 -21.40 16.42 -36.09
N ILE A 19 -21.61 17.63 -36.64
CA ILE A 19 -21.91 17.83 -38.06
C ILE A 19 -20.86 17.21 -39.00
N GLY A 20 -19.59 17.15 -38.57
CA GLY A 20 -18.52 16.50 -39.32
C GLY A 20 -18.73 14.99 -39.46
N ILE A 21 -19.19 14.35 -38.39
CA ILE A 21 -19.51 12.92 -38.35
C ILE A 21 -20.76 12.62 -39.18
N TYR A 22 -21.82 13.42 -39.02
CA TYR A 22 -23.03 13.30 -39.83
C TYR A 22 -22.73 13.33 -41.34
N ARG A 23 -21.90 14.28 -41.80
CA ARG A 23 -21.49 14.39 -43.20
C ARG A 23 -20.74 13.16 -43.71
N LYS A 24 -19.91 12.54 -42.87
CA LYS A 24 -19.18 11.33 -43.21
C LYS A 24 -20.09 10.12 -43.33
N LEU A 25 -21.01 9.94 -42.38
CA LEU A 25 -22.02 8.87 -42.44
C LEU A 25 -22.86 8.99 -43.72
N LYS A 26 -23.29 10.22 -44.05
CA LYS A 26 -23.98 10.53 -45.31
C LYS A 26 -23.19 10.19 -46.57
N GLN A 27 -21.89 10.48 -46.57
CA GLN A 27 -21.03 10.20 -47.71
C GLN A 27 -20.78 8.71 -47.90
N ALA A 28 -20.68 7.95 -46.82
CA ALA A 28 -20.49 6.50 -46.87
C ALA A 28 -21.72 5.78 -47.43
N GLY A 29 -22.93 6.24 -47.09
CA GLY A 29 -24.20 5.68 -47.56
C GLY A 29 -24.57 4.33 -46.92
N LYS A 30 -23.58 3.48 -46.64
CA LYS A 30 -23.69 2.23 -45.88
C LYS A 30 -22.67 2.18 -44.73
N PHE A 31 -23.10 1.70 -43.57
CA PHE A 31 -22.21 1.42 -42.45
C PHE A 31 -22.74 0.34 -41.51
N TYR A 32 -21.86 -0.18 -40.66
CA TYR A 32 -22.20 -1.15 -39.62
C TYR A 32 -22.36 -0.43 -38.28
N ALA A 33 -23.30 -0.83 -37.43
CA ALA A 33 -23.47 -0.27 -36.09
C ALA A 33 -23.46 -1.37 -35.03
N ARG A 34 -22.94 -1.06 -33.84
CA ARG A 34 -22.86 -2.02 -32.71
C ARG A 34 -24.23 -2.62 -32.36
N THR A 35 -25.24 -1.77 -32.30
CA THR A 35 -26.61 -2.10 -31.92
C THR A 35 -27.59 -1.19 -32.65
N ALA A 36 -28.82 -1.65 -32.86
CA ALA A 36 -29.93 -0.83 -33.31
C ALA A 36 -30.44 0.15 -32.23
N ASP A 37 -30.11 -0.10 -30.96
CA ASP A 37 -30.57 0.68 -29.81
C ASP A 37 -29.76 1.98 -29.63
N HIS A 38 -30.02 2.94 -30.51
CA HIS A 38 -29.47 4.29 -30.42
C HIS A 38 -30.36 5.31 -31.17
N PRO A 39 -30.81 6.42 -30.53
CA PRO A 39 -31.79 7.35 -31.12
C PRO A 39 -31.40 7.88 -32.50
N VAL A 40 -30.12 8.20 -32.68
CA VAL A 40 -29.55 8.72 -33.94
C VAL A 40 -29.75 7.78 -35.14
N LEU A 41 -29.81 6.46 -34.93
CA LEU A 41 -29.87 5.51 -36.04
C LEU A 41 -31.22 5.54 -36.76
N ASP A 42 -32.32 5.80 -36.06
CA ASP A 42 -33.65 5.86 -36.67
C ASP A 42 -33.79 7.06 -37.61
N GLU A 43 -33.24 8.21 -37.22
CA GLU A 43 -33.20 9.40 -38.06
C GLU A 43 -32.31 9.19 -39.29
N LEU A 44 -31.14 8.56 -39.13
CA LEU A 44 -30.26 8.21 -40.25
C LEU A 44 -30.90 7.21 -41.23
N ARG A 45 -31.68 6.23 -40.74
CA ARG A 45 -32.46 5.33 -41.60
C ARG A 45 -33.55 6.06 -42.37
N ALA A 46 -34.30 6.94 -41.71
CA ALA A 46 -35.33 7.78 -42.35
C ALA A 46 -34.74 8.65 -43.47
N GLU A 47 -33.47 9.01 -43.30
CA GLU A 47 -32.66 9.77 -44.24
C GLU A 47 -32.00 8.93 -45.37
N GLY A 48 -32.30 7.63 -45.44
CA GLY A 48 -31.95 6.74 -46.55
C GLY A 48 -30.59 6.04 -46.43
N LEU A 49 -29.95 6.03 -45.26
CA LEU A 49 -28.70 5.30 -45.05
C LEU A 49 -28.96 3.81 -44.79
N GLU A 50 -28.12 2.96 -45.37
CA GLU A 50 -28.14 1.51 -45.13
C GLU A 50 -27.30 1.19 -43.87
N ILE A 51 -27.95 0.67 -42.83
CA ILE A 51 -27.32 0.39 -41.54
C ILE A 51 -27.48 -1.09 -41.22
N GLU A 52 -26.37 -1.81 -41.18
CA GLU A 52 -26.33 -3.19 -40.68
C GLU A 52 -25.94 -3.20 -39.21
N THR A 53 -26.62 -3.99 -38.36
CA THR A 53 -26.35 -4.02 -36.92
C THR A 53 -25.88 -5.40 -36.47
N PHE A 54 -25.17 -5.43 -35.34
CA PHE A 54 -24.66 -6.67 -34.75
C PHE A 54 -25.54 -7.22 -33.61
N ASP A 55 -26.79 -6.78 -33.48
CA ASP A 55 -27.71 -7.25 -32.43
C ASP A 55 -27.88 -8.79 -32.45
N SER A 56 -27.83 -9.41 -33.63
CA SER A 56 -27.88 -10.88 -33.78
C SER A 56 -26.70 -11.62 -33.15
N VAL A 57 -25.55 -10.95 -32.98
CA VAL A 57 -24.39 -11.52 -32.28
C VAL A 57 -24.64 -11.51 -30.78
N TYR A 58 -25.32 -10.50 -30.24
CA TYR A 58 -25.72 -10.47 -28.83
C TYR A 58 -26.72 -11.58 -28.50
N GLU A 59 -27.64 -11.91 -29.42
CA GLU A 59 -28.59 -13.01 -29.24
C GLU A 59 -27.93 -14.40 -29.27
N LYS A 60 -26.71 -14.51 -29.82
CA LYS A 60 -26.00 -15.78 -30.03
C LYS A 60 -25.18 -16.23 -28.82
N HIS A 61 -24.78 -15.31 -27.94
CA HIS A 61 -23.88 -15.59 -26.82
C HIS A 61 -24.55 -15.28 -25.48
N ASP A 62 -24.29 -16.11 -24.47
CA ASP A 62 -24.81 -15.93 -23.11
C ASP A 62 -24.00 -14.91 -22.29
N GLU A 63 -22.81 -14.53 -22.76
CA GLU A 63 -21.88 -13.61 -22.11
C GLU A 63 -21.38 -12.52 -23.08
N PHE A 64 -21.06 -11.33 -22.56
CA PHE A 64 -20.62 -10.19 -23.38
C PHE A 64 -19.21 -10.32 -24.02
N PRO A 65 -18.16 -10.82 -23.35
CA PRO A 65 -16.82 -10.84 -23.94
C PRO A 65 -16.70 -11.62 -25.28
N PRO A 66 -17.35 -12.80 -25.45
CA PRO A 66 -17.43 -13.48 -26.75
C PRO A 66 -18.09 -12.65 -27.86
N VAL A 67 -19.13 -11.88 -27.52
CA VAL A 67 -19.84 -11.00 -28.47
C VAL A 67 -18.86 -9.99 -29.07
N TYR A 68 -18.15 -9.26 -28.22
CA TYR A 68 -17.26 -8.19 -28.67
C TYR A 68 -16.12 -8.69 -29.55
N ARG A 69 -15.62 -9.90 -29.27
CA ARG A 69 -14.59 -10.57 -30.08
C ARG A 69 -15.12 -11.01 -31.44
N GLU A 70 -16.31 -11.61 -31.50
CA GLU A 70 -16.92 -12.00 -32.77
C GLU A 70 -17.22 -10.79 -33.67
N ILE A 71 -17.70 -9.67 -33.10
CA ILE A 71 -17.91 -8.43 -33.86
C ILE A 71 -16.57 -7.92 -34.43
N ALA A 72 -15.51 -7.88 -33.62
CA ALA A 72 -14.20 -7.42 -34.06
C ALA A 72 -13.63 -8.31 -35.18
N ASP A 73 -13.69 -9.63 -35.03
CA ASP A 73 -13.22 -10.59 -36.05
C ASP A 73 -14.02 -10.46 -37.35
N THR A 74 -15.34 -10.24 -37.26
CA THR A 74 -16.19 -10.01 -38.42
C THR A 74 -15.79 -8.74 -39.17
N LEU A 75 -15.59 -7.63 -38.45
CA LEU A 75 -15.15 -6.35 -39.05
C LEU A 75 -13.75 -6.45 -39.68
N ILE A 76 -12.82 -7.18 -39.05
CA ILE A 76 -11.48 -7.48 -39.60
C ILE A 76 -11.59 -8.33 -40.87
N GLY A 77 -12.57 -9.21 -40.95
CA GLY A 77 -12.89 -9.96 -42.16
C GLY A 77 -13.38 -9.06 -43.29
N LEU A 78 -14.39 -8.23 -43.00
CA LEU A 78 -15.02 -7.32 -43.97
C LEU A 78 -14.03 -6.31 -44.56
N VAL A 79 -13.13 -5.75 -43.73
CA VAL A 79 -12.18 -4.73 -44.21
C VAL A 79 -11.14 -5.28 -45.19
N LYS A 80 -10.98 -6.60 -45.31
CA LYS A 80 -10.10 -7.19 -46.32
C LYS A 80 -10.63 -7.01 -47.74
N GLU A 81 -11.96 -6.94 -47.90
CA GLU A 81 -12.63 -6.82 -49.18
C GLU A 81 -12.81 -5.35 -49.57
N GLU A 82 -13.32 -4.52 -48.66
CA GLU A 82 -13.60 -3.09 -48.91
C GLU A 82 -13.36 -2.21 -47.67
N PRO A 83 -13.30 -0.86 -47.79
CA PRO A 83 -13.29 0.02 -46.63
C PRO A 83 -14.56 -0.14 -45.79
N VAL A 84 -14.42 -0.21 -44.47
CA VAL A 84 -15.54 -0.46 -43.54
C VAL A 84 -15.72 0.75 -42.63
N LEU A 85 -16.96 1.19 -42.48
CA LEU A 85 -17.36 2.17 -41.46
C LEU A 85 -18.16 1.45 -40.38
N TYR A 86 -17.70 1.55 -39.14
CA TYR A 86 -18.34 0.95 -37.96
C TYR A 86 -18.71 2.04 -36.95
N ALA A 87 -19.97 2.11 -36.53
CA ALA A 87 -20.50 3.10 -35.61
C ALA A 87 -20.79 2.49 -34.24
N VAL A 88 -20.38 3.19 -33.18
CA VAL A 88 -20.60 2.79 -31.79
C VAL A 88 -21.29 3.91 -31.00
N PRO A 89 -22.15 3.58 -30.02
CA PRO A 89 -22.66 4.54 -29.06
C PRO A 89 -21.53 5.24 -28.30
N GLY A 90 -21.71 6.52 -27.96
CA GLY A 90 -20.75 7.28 -27.18
C GLY A 90 -19.43 7.56 -27.91
N HIS A 91 -18.33 7.51 -27.17
CA HIS A 91 -16.97 7.68 -27.69
C HIS A 91 -16.32 6.32 -27.96
N PRO A 92 -15.70 6.08 -29.13
CA PRO A 92 -15.19 4.75 -29.51
C PRO A 92 -14.10 4.14 -28.63
N LEU A 93 -13.57 4.89 -27.67
CA LEU A 93 -12.44 4.50 -26.83
C LEU A 93 -12.83 4.46 -25.34
N VAL A 94 -14.10 4.74 -25.02
CA VAL A 94 -14.59 4.79 -23.65
C VAL A 94 -15.51 3.60 -23.43
N ALA A 95 -15.05 2.63 -22.63
CA ALA A 95 -15.79 1.41 -22.28
C ALA A 95 -16.29 0.59 -23.49
N GLU A 96 -15.53 0.57 -24.60
CA GLU A 96 -15.91 -0.13 -25.84
C GLU A 96 -14.92 -1.27 -26.17
N GLN A 97 -15.26 -2.50 -25.77
CA GLN A 97 -14.36 -3.66 -25.88
C GLN A 97 -14.14 -4.11 -27.33
N THR A 98 -15.13 -3.98 -28.22
CA THR A 98 -14.94 -4.31 -29.64
C THR A 98 -13.83 -3.44 -30.25
N VAL A 99 -13.82 -2.14 -29.94
CA VAL A 99 -12.80 -1.23 -30.46
C VAL A 99 -11.43 -1.51 -29.83
N ALA A 100 -11.38 -1.92 -28.56
CA ALA A 100 -10.13 -2.37 -27.93
C ALA A 100 -9.51 -3.56 -28.68
N HIS A 101 -10.32 -4.53 -29.12
CA HIS A 101 -9.85 -5.64 -29.97
C HIS A 101 -9.37 -5.18 -31.35
N LEU A 102 -10.05 -4.22 -31.98
CA LEU A 102 -9.62 -3.64 -33.25
C LEU A 102 -8.29 -2.89 -33.13
N VAL A 103 -8.09 -2.11 -32.06
CA VAL A 103 -6.81 -1.44 -31.75
C VAL A 103 -5.69 -2.46 -31.56
N GLN A 104 -5.96 -3.58 -30.88
CA GLN A 104 -4.99 -4.65 -30.74
C GLN A 104 -4.64 -5.29 -32.10
N ALA A 105 -5.62 -5.52 -32.97
CA ALA A 105 -5.40 -6.02 -34.32
C ALA A 105 -4.59 -5.04 -35.18
N GLU A 106 -4.77 -3.74 -35.02
CA GLU A 106 -3.93 -2.71 -35.67
C GLU A 106 -2.48 -2.79 -35.17
N LYS A 107 -2.25 -2.88 -33.85
CA LYS A 107 -0.89 -3.03 -33.27
C LYS A 107 -0.18 -4.28 -33.78
N GLU A 108 -0.93 -5.33 -34.09
CA GLU A 108 -0.44 -6.57 -34.70
C GLU A 108 -0.26 -6.47 -36.23
N GLY A 109 -0.57 -5.33 -36.84
CA GLY A 109 -0.44 -5.08 -38.28
C GLY A 109 -1.48 -5.78 -39.14
N LYS A 110 -2.61 -6.22 -38.57
CA LYS A 110 -3.67 -6.97 -39.29
C LYS A 110 -4.60 -6.04 -40.08
N ILE A 111 -4.84 -4.83 -39.58
CA ILE A 111 -5.75 -3.83 -40.16
C ILE A 111 -5.13 -2.44 -40.09
N ARG A 112 -5.67 -1.50 -40.88
CA ARG A 112 -5.48 -0.06 -40.71
C ARG A 112 -6.72 0.52 -40.05
N LEU A 113 -6.57 1.13 -38.88
CA LEU A 113 -7.70 1.65 -38.11
C LEU A 113 -7.69 3.19 -38.13
N ASN A 114 -8.85 3.78 -38.31
CA ASN A 114 -9.08 5.20 -38.12
C ASN A 114 -10.21 5.36 -37.10
N ILE A 115 -10.02 6.16 -36.05
CA ILE A 115 -11.03 6.34 -35.00
C ILE A 115 -11.40 7.81 -34.95
N GLU A 116 -12.69 8.09 -35.07
CA GLU A 116 -13.20 9.45 -35.16
C GLU A 116 -14.48 9.67 -34.35
N GLY A 117 -14.66 10.92 -33.93
CA GLY A 117 -15.90 11.38 -33.33
C GLY A 117 -16.20 10.77 -31.97
N GLY A 118 -17.47 10.90 -31.59
CA GLY A 118 -17.97 10.55 -30.28
C GLY A 118 -17.76 11.65 -29.26
N GLN A 119 -18.86 12.15 -28.70
CA GLN A 119 -18.82 12.79 -27.40
C GLN A 119 -18.90 11.69 -26.34
N SER A 120 -17.99 11.72 -25.38
CA SER A 120 -18.10 10.86 -24.22
C SER A 120 -19.28 11.32 -23.36
N PHE A 121 -19.85 10.40 -22.59
CA PHE A 121 -20.90 10.72 -21.62
C PHE A 121 -20.40 11.63 -20.47
N LEU A 122 -19.07 11.78 -20.32
CA LEU A 122 -18.44 12.52 -19.24
C LEU A 122 -18.88 13.98 -19.17
N ASP A 123 -18.88 14.72 -20.28
CA ASP A 123 -19.26 16.14 -20.29
C ASP A 123 -20.72 16.32 -19.85
N ALA A 124 -21.60 15.41 -20.29
CA ALA A 124 -23.00 15.39 -19.89
C ALA A 124 -23.15 15.09 -18.39
N VAL A 125 -22.41 14.11 -17.86
CA VAL A 125 -22.42 13.78 -16.42
C VAL A 125 -21.88 14.93 -15.58
N PHE A 126 -20.79 15.59 -15.99
CA PHE A 126 -20.25 16.76 -15.29
C PHE A 126 -21.27 17.91 -15.28
N GLY A 127 -21.94 18.16 -16.40
CA GLY A 127 -23.00 19.15 -16.49
C GLY A 127 -24.20 18.83 -15.60
N ALA A 128 -24.66 17.58 -15.60
CA ALA A 128 -25.78 17.10 -14.79
C ALA A 128 -25.48 17.19 -13.29
N LEU A 129 -24.29 16.76 -12.86
CA LEU A 129 -23.84 16.80 -11.48
C LEU A 129 -23.38 18.19 -11.02
N ARG A 130 -23.13 19.11 -11.96
CA ARG A 130 -22.58 20.46 -11.73
C ARG A 130 -21.23 20.43 -10.99
N ILE A 131 -20.34 19.55 -11.44
CA ILE A 131 -19.00 19.38 -10.87
C ILE A 131 -17.92 19.84 -11.86
N ASP A 132 -16.79 20.29 -11.33
CA ASP A 132 -15.62 20.66 -12.12
C ASP A 132 -14.58 19.53 -12.07
N PRO A 133 -14.23 18.88 -13.19
CA PRO A 133 -13.23 17.81 -13.19
C PRO A 133 -11.82 18.29 -12.80
N ILE A 134 -11.54 19.60 -12.80
CA ILE A 134 -10.27 20.17 -12.32
C ILE A 134 -10.06 19.93 -10.82
N ASP A 135 -11.13 19.82 -10.03
CA ASP A 135 -11.07 19.54 -8.60
C ASP A 135 -10.54 18.12 -8.29
N GLY A 136 -10.35 17.29 -9.32
CA GLY A 136 -9.85 15.93 -9.26
C GLY A 136 -10.93 14.95 -9.68
N PHE A 137 -10.61 14.09 -10.64
CA PHE A 137 -11.57 13.19 -11.26
C PHE A 137 -10.98 11.79 -11.52
N GLN A 138 -11.79 10.76 -11.34
CA GLN A 138 -11.48 9.37 -11.64
C GLN A 138 -12.64 8.71 -12.39
N LEU A 139 -12.33 8.05 -13.51
CA LEU A 139 -13.24 7.14 -14.20
C LEU A 139 -12.79 5.71 -13.93
N ILE A 140 -13.67 4.92 -13.32
CA ILE A 140 -13.37 3.58 -12.85
C ILE A 140 -14.36 2.57 -13.45
N ASP A 141 -13.88 1.36 -13.74
CA ASP A 141 -14.69 0.24 -14.19
C ASP A 141 -15.33 -0.48 -12.99
N GLY A 142 -16.65 -0.41 -12.87
CA GLY A 142 -17.42 -1.01 -11.78
C GLY A 142 -17.32 -2.54 -11.67
N THR A 143 -16.81 -3.22 -12.71
CA THR A 143 -16.71 -4.69 -12.73
C THR A 143 -15.39 -5.23 -12.17
N SER A 144 -14.37 -4.39 -12.02
CA SER A 144 -13.00 -4.89 -11.74
C SER A 144 -12.16 -4.04 -10.78
N PHE A 145 -12.68 -2.88 -10.34
CA PHE A 145 -11.91 -2.01 -9.47
C PHE A 145 -11.74 -2.55 -8.05
N ARG A 146 -10.66 -2.11 -7.41
CA ARG A 146 -10.30 -2.40 -6.04
C ARG A 146 -10.42 -1.14 -5.19
N ARG A 147 -10.50 -1.31 -3.88
CA ARG A 147 -10.56 -0.18 -2.93
C ARG A 147 -9.43 0.85 -3.13
N ASP A 148 -8.24 0.38 -3.49
CA ASP A 148 -7.03 1.22 -3.60
C ASP A 148 -6.98 2.01 -4.92
N ASP A 149 -7.85 1.69 -5.88
CA ASP A 149 -8.00 2.45 -7.12
C ASP A 149 -8.80 3.75 -6.91
N VAL A 150 -9.50 3.88 -5.78
CA VAL A 150 -10.38 5.00 -5.47
C VAL A 150 -9.69 6.02 -4.57
N ASN A 151 -9.76 7.31 -4.90
CA ASN A 151 -9.28 8.42 -4.08
C ASN A 151 -10.47 9.23 -3.55
N MET A 152 -10.66 9.22 -2.23
CA MET A 152 -11.75 9.88 -1.52
C MET A 152 -11.74 11.41 -1.66
N SER A 153 -10.64 12.01 -2.12
CA SER A 153 -10.56 13.46 -2.35
C SER A 153 -10.99 13.88 -3.76
N HIS A 154 -11.26 12.94 -4.66
CA HIS A 154 -11.63 13.22 -6.05
C HIS A 154 -13.08 12.82 -6.34
N HIS A 155 -13.62 13.38 -7.43
CA HIS A 155 -14.88 12.93 -8.02
C HIS A 155 -14.68 11.54 -8.64
N VAL A 156 -15.46 10.55 -8.21
CA VAL A 156 -15.35 9.18 -8.75
C VAL A 156 -16.59 8.87 -9.56
N LEU A 157 -16.40 8.57 -10.85
CA LEU A 157 -17.44 8.01 -11.72
C LEU A 157 -17.12 6.54 -11.95
N ILE A 158 -18.05 5.69 -11.53
CA ILE A 158 -18.00 4.25 -11.74
C ILE A 158 -18.93 3.94 -12.91
N ALA A 159 -18.33 3.61 -14.05
CA ALA A 159 -19.04 3.15 -15.23
C ALA A 159 -19.30 1.64 -15.14
N GLN A 160 -20.04 1.10 -16.10
CA GLN A 160 -20.29 -0.35 -16.23
C GLN A 160 -21.03 -0.97 -15.04
N VAL A 161 -21.94 -0.20 -14.42
CA VAL A 161 -22.85 -0.68 -13.36
C VAL A 161 -24.19 -1.04 -14.01
N TYR A 162 -24.24 -2.22 -14.62
CA TYR A 162 -25.31 -2.63 -15.53
C TYR A 162 -26.56 -3.16 -14.82
N ASP A 163 -26.39 -3.69 -13.61
CA ASP A 163 -27.42 -4.46 -12.92
C ASP A 163 -27.22 -4.43 -11.39
N GLN A 164 -28.11 -5.11 -10.68
CA GLN A 164 -28.05 -5.21 -9.23
C GLN A 164 -26.79 -5.92 -8.73
N PHE A 165 -26.23 -6.86 -9.51
CA PHE A 165 -25.05 -7.63 -9.09
C PHE A 165 -23.79 -6.76 -9.14
N SER A 166 -23.52 -6.13 -10.28
CA SER A 166 -22.43 -5.15 -10.46
C SER A 166 -22.56 -3.97 -9.50
N ALA A 167 -23.77 -3.48 -9.24
CA ALA A 167 -24.01 -2.45 -8.22
C ALA A 167 -23.68 -2.93 -6.81
N SER A 168 -23.95 -4.21 -6.49
CA SER A 168 -23.61 -4.81 -5.19
C SER A 168 -22.11 -4.95 -5.02
N GLU A 169 -21.38 -5.40 -6.04
CA GLU A 169 -19.92 -5.48 -5.99
C GLU A 169 -19.30 -4.09 -5.81
N ALA A 170 -19.73 -3.10 -6.59
CA ALA A 170 -19.26 -1.72 -6.44
C ALA A 170 -19.55 -1.15 -5.04
N LYS A 171 -20.75 -1.42 -4.50
CA LYS A 171 -21.12 -1.05 -3.13
C LYS A 171 -20.16 -1.66 -2.11
N LEU A 172 -19.95 -2.97 -2.16
CA LEU A 172 -19.12 -3.68 -1.19
C LEU A 172 -17.68 -3.16 -1.22
N THR A 173 -17.09 -3.00 -2.43
CA THR A 173 -15.75 -2.45 -2.60
C THR A 173 -15.64 -1.02 -2.07
N LEU A 174 -16.64 -0.16 -2.32
CA LEU A 174 -16.66 1.19 -1.75
C LEU A 174 -16.80 1.18 -0.23
N MET A 175 -17.60 0.28 0.36
CA MET A 175 -17.79 0.19 1.82
C MET A 175 -16.53 -0.23 2.58
N GLU A 176 -15.53 -0.80 1.90
CA GLU A 176 -14.20 -1.02 2.50
C GLU A 176 -13.51 0.31 2.86
N LYS A 177 -13.81 1.39 2.12
CA LYS A 177 -13.13 2.70 2.22
C LYS A 177 -14.03 3.85 2.68
N TYR A 178 -15.29 3.87 2.28
CA TYR A 178 -16.27 4.89 2.62
C TYR A 178 -17.16 4.44 3.78
N ALA A 179 -17.79 5.40 4.48
CA ALA A 179 -18.84 5.11 5.43
C ALA A 179 -20.03 4.43 4.71
N TYR A 180 -20.71 3.51 5.41
CA TYR A 180 -21.80 2.73 4.81
C TYR A 180 -22.98 3.59 4.33
N ASP A 181 -23.15 4.78 4.89
CA ASP A 181 -24.19 5.76 4.57
C ASP A 181 -23.69 6.93 3.72
N HIS A 182 -22.44 6.88 3.23
CA HIS A 182 -21.90 7.92 2.35
C HIS A 182 -22.82 8.12 1.14
N PRO A 183 -23.18 9.36 0.78
CA PRO A 183 -24.10 9.60 -0.32
C PRO A 183 -23.45 9.25 -1.65
N VAL A 184 -24.14 8.45 -2.45
CA VAL A 184 -23.78 8.15 -3.84
C VAL A 184 -24.92 8.51 -4.76
N THR A 185 -24.62 8.95 -5.98
CA THR A 185 -25.64 9.36 -6.95
C THR A 185 -25.64 8.42 -8.14
N ILE A 186 -26.79 7.81 -8.42
CA ILE A 186 -27.03 7.05 -9.63
C ILE A 186 -27.42 8.04 -10.72
N VAL A 187 -26.61 8.11 -11.77
CA VAL A 187 -26.80 8.96 -12.92
C VAL A 187 -27.24 8.07 -14.09
N SER A 188 -28.43 8.33 -14.63
CA SER A 188 -28.97 7.63 -15.80
C SER A 188 -29.22 8.61 -16.93
N ALA A 189 -28.81 8.24 -18.14
CA ALA A 189 -29.06 8.96 -19.38
C ALA A 189 -28.73 10.48 -19.33
N ALA A 190 -27.59 10.83 -18.72
CA ALA A 190 -27.15 12.22 -18.55
C ALA A 190 -27.13 13.00 -19.88
N GLY A 191 -27.63 14.24 -19.87
CA GLY A 191 -27.67 15.10 -21.05
C GLY A 191 -28.74 14.74 -22.10
N SER A 192 -29.60 13.77 -21.82
CA SER A 192 -30.75 13.40 -22.67
C SER A 192 -32.09 13.86 -22.05
N ALA A 193 -33.19 13.72 -22.79
CA ALA A 193 -34.53 13.95 -22.25
C ALA A 193 -34.91 12.98 -21.10
N GLY A 194 -34.21 11.86 -20.96
CA GLY A 194 -34.39 10.85 -19.92
C GLY A 194 -33.49 11.02 -18.70
N GLU A 195 -32.77 12.14 -18.57
CA GLU A 195 -31.83 12.38 -17.47
C GLU A 195 -32.49 12.17 -16.10
N SER A 196 -31.85 11.35 -15.27
CA SER A 196 -32.28 11.07 -13.90
C SER A 196 -31.08 11.00 -12.97
N LEU A 197 -31.17 11.73 -11.85
CA LEU A 197 -30.17 11.78 -10.79
C LEU A 197 -30.83 11.35 -9.49
N VAL A 198 -30.42 10.22 -8.94
CA VAL A 198 -30.97 9.68 -7.69
C VAL A 198 -29.84 9.49 -6.68
N THR A 199 -29.81 10.31 -5.64
CA THR A 199 -28.84 10.17 -4.55
C THR A 199 -29.40 9.24 -3.47
N VAL A 200 -28.63 8.23 -3.10
CA VAL A 200 -28.96 7.24 -2.07
C VAL A 200 -27.77 7.04 -1.13
N PRO A 201 -27.99 6.58 0.11
CA PRO A 201 -26.90 6.08 0.94
C PRO A 201 -26.19 4.90 0.26
N LEU A 202 -24.88 4.77 0.43
CA LEU A 202 -24.09 3.71 -0.22
C LEU A 202 -24.66 2.30 0.00
N PHE A 203 -25.13 1.99 1.21
CA PHE A 203 -25.73 0.67 1.51
C PHE A 203 -27.00 0.34 0.71
N GLU A 204 -27.67 1.34 0.09
CA GLU A 204 -28.88 1.17 -0.72
C GLU A 204 -28.61 1.15 -2.23
N LEU A 205 -27.34 1.27 -2.66
CA LEU A 205 -26.96 1.40 -4.07
C LEU A 205 -27.55 0.28 -4.93
N ASP A 206 -27.34 -0.98 -4.55
CA ASP A 206 -27.80 -2.17 -5.27
C ASP A 206 -29.32 -2.33 -5.29
N ARG A 207 -30.05 -1.69 -4.37
CA ARG A 207 -31.53 -1.72 -4.34
C ARG A 207 -32.15 -0.68 -5.26
N SER A 208 -31.38 0.32 -5.65
CA SER A 208 -31.86 1.52 -6.34
C SER A 208 -31.44 1.58 -7.81
N VAL A 209 -30.41 0.81 -8.19
CA VAL A 209 -29.97 0.67 -9.58
C VAL A 209 -31.00 -0.12 -10.38
N LYS A 210 -31.41 0.44 -11.52
CA LYS A 210 -32.19 -0.27 -12.54
C LYS A 210 -31.24 -0.85 -13.58
N THR A 211 -31.66 -1.92 -14.24
CA THR A 211 -30.90 -2.51 -15.36
C THR A 211 -30.89 -1.55 -16.55
N ASP A 212 -29.79 -0.83 -16.74
CA ASP A 212 -29.57 0.10 -17.84
C ASP A 212 -28.06 0.23 -18.13
N ASN A 213 -27.69 0.12 -19.40
CA ASN A 213 -26.32 0.20 -19.90
C ASN A 213 -25.74 1.63 -19.84
N LEU A 214 -26.59 2.63 -19.58
CA LEU A 214 -26.20 4.05 -19.45
C LEU A 214 -26.10 4.51 -17.99
N THR A 215 -26.12 3.59 -17.03
CA THR A 215 -26.00 3.93 -15.61
C THR A 215 -24.54 4.18 -15.22
N THR A 216 -24.30 5.34 -14.61
CA THR A 216 -23.03 5.70 -13.98
C THR A 216 -23.28 5.98 -12.50
N VAL A 217 -22.46 5.41 -11.63
CA VAL A 217 -22.50 5.73 -10.19
C VAL A 217 -21.48 6.81 -9.89
N TYR A 218 -21.92 7.91 -9.31
CA TYR A 218 -21.08 9.00 -8.85
C TYR A 218 -20.88 8.94 -7.34
N VAL A 219 -19.62 8.98 -6.91
CA VAL A 219 -19.23 9.15 -5.51
C VAL A 219 -18.60 10.53 -5.35
N PRO A 220 -19.20 11.42 -4.54
CA PRO A 220 -18.66 12.76 -4.32
C PRO A 220 -17.39 12.72 -3.45
N PRO A 221 -16.48 13.71 -3.62
CA PRO A 221 -15.33 13.89 -2.76
C PRO A 221 -15.74 14.04 -1.29
N VAL A 222 -14.96 13.43 -0.42
CA VAL A 222 -15.07 13.61 1.02
C VAL A 222 -14.30 14.87 1.41
N ALA A 223 -14.97 15.84 2.05
CA ALA A 223 -14.34 17.10 2.41
C ALA A 223 -13.47 16.99 3.68
N GLY A 224 -14.02 16.37 4.72
CA GLY A 224 -13.39 16.28 6.04
C GLY A 224 -12.16 15.38 6.06
N LEU A 225 -11.08 15.84 6.71
CA LEU A 225 -9.88 15.02 6.91
C LEU A 225 -10.17 13.79 7.79
N GLY A 226 -11.00 13.96 8.83
CA GLY A 226 -11.42 12.87 9.72
C GLY A 226 -12.30 11.80 9.05
N ASP A 227 -12.93 12.13 7.93
CA ASP A 227 -13.73 11.18 7.16
C ASP A 227 -12.89 10.46 6.09
N LYS A 228 -11.63 10.88 5.89
CA LYS A 228 -10.67 10.34 4.92
C LYS A 228 -9.57 9.50 5.57
N LEU A 229 -9.73 9.06 6.82
CA LEU A 229 -8.67 8.36 7.58
C LEU A 229 -8.19 7.04 6.95
N LYS A 230 -8.96 6.47 6.02
CA LYS A 230 -8.56 5.31 5.22
C LYS A 230 -7.71 5.66 3.99
N GLU A 231 -7.30 6.92 3.82
CA GLU A 231 -6.35 7.38 2.81
C GLU A 231 -4.95 7.56 3.38
N TRP A 232 -3.94 6.99 2.71
CA TRP A 232 -2.53 7.21 3.03
C TRP A 232 -2.16 8.69 3.05
N ALA A 233 -2.66 9.44 2.04
CA ALA A 233 -2.43 10.87 1.94
C ALA A 233 -3.06 11.66 3.09
N ALA A 234 -4.23 11.24 3.59
CA ALA A 234 -4.86 11.89 4.73
C ALA A 234 -4.06 11.68 6.00
N TYR A 235 -3.53 10.48 6.24
CA TYR A 235 -2.73 10.25 7.44
C TYR A 235 -1.42 11.02 7.41
N ARG A 236 -0.72 11.06 6.27
CA ARG A 236 0.45 11.93 6.09
C ARG A 236 0.11 13.40 6.33
N GLU A 237 -1.04 13.87 5.83
CA GLU A 237 -1.49 15.25 6.05
C GLU A 237 -1.67 15.57 7.53
N ILE A 238 -2.23 14.65 8.32
CA ILE A 238 -2.37 14.80 9.77
C ILE A 238 -1.00 15.05 10.40
N ILE A 239 0.00 14.22 10.07
CA ILE A 239 1.35 14.36 10.64
C ILE A 239 1.99 15.70 10.23
N ARG A 240 1.81 16.12 8.98
CA ARG A 240 2.27 17.42 8.48
C ARG A 240 1.62 18.58 9.25
N ILE A 241 0.31 18.53 9.47
CA ILE A 241 -0.43 19.53 10.25
C ILE A 241 0.08 19.57 11.70
N LEU A 242 0.26 18.41 12.34
CA LEU A 242 0.76 18.32 13.72
C LEU A 242 2.14 18.97 13.88
N ARG A 243 3.01 18.85 12.87
CA ARG A 243 4.36 19.44 12.88
C ARG A 243 4.46 20.83 12.23
N SER A 244 3.38 21.34 11.65
CA SER A 244 3.33 22.69 11.07
C SER A 244 3.59 23.77 12.12
N PRO A 245 3.93 25.02 11.75
CA PRO A 245 4.14 26.11 12.70
C PRO A 245 2.98 26.34 13.69
N ASP A 246 1.74 26.13 13.23
CA ASP A 246 0.51 26.26 14.00
C ASP A 246 0.02 24.93 14.59
N GLY A 247 0.81 23.86 14.44
CA GLY A 247 0.52 22.51 14.90
C GLY A 247 0.77 22.28 16.40
N CYS A 248 0.85 21.02 16.78
CA CYS A 248 1.04 20.59 18.16
C CYS A 248 2.46 20.95 18.66
N PRO A 249 2.61 21.69 19.78
CA PRO A 249 3.92 22.04 20.33
C PRO A 249 4.77 20.82 20.72
N TRP A 250 4.13 19.71 21.09
CA TRP A 250 4.85 18.49 21.45
C TRP A 250 5.43 17.79 20.23
N ASP A 251 4.69 17.68 19.13
CA ASP A 251 5.17 17.04 17.90
C ASP A 251 6.31 17.84 17.27
N ARG A 252 6.15 19.17 17.20
CA ARG A 252 7.15 20.09 16.63
C ARG A 252 8.52 20.03 17.30
N LYS A 253 8.56 19.83 18.63
CA LYS A 253 9.83 19.77 19.37
C LYS A 253 10.56 18.42 19.24
N GLN A 254 9.92 17.40 18.66
CA GLN A 254 10.53 16.09 18.53
C GLN A 254 11.64 16.08 17.48
N THR A 255 12.70 15.33 17.77
CA THR A 255 13.80 15.00 16.87
C THR A 255 13.89 13.49 16.71
N HIS A 256 14.71 13.01 15.77
CA HIS A 256 14.97 11.59 15.66
C HIS A 256 15.44 10.98 16.98
N GLU A 257 16.29 11.68 17.74
CA GLU A 257 16.82 11.20 19.01
C GLU A 257 15.75 11.09 20.10
N SER A 258 14.84 12.05 20.19
CA SER A 258 13.79 12.05 21.22
C SER A 258 12.71 11.00 20.97
N LEU A 259 12.51 10.59 19.71
CA LEU A 259 11.50 9.61 19.31
C LEU A 259 11.95 8.14 19.46
N LYS A 260 13.26 7.86 19.51
CA LYS A 260 13.79 6.48 19.59
C LYS A 260 13.14 5.61 20.65
N LYS A 261 12.88 6.17 21.84
CA LYS A 261 12.29 5.41 22.95
C LYS A 261 10.85 4.98 22.63
N TYR A 262 10.07 5.84 21.97
CA TYR A 262 8.68 5.54 21.63
C TYR A 262 8.63 4.46 20.56
N MET A 263 9.47 4.54 19.52
CA MET A 263 9.60 3.46 18.53
C MET A 263 9.87 2.08 19.15
N ILE A 264 10.67 2.03 20.22
CA ILE A 264 10.94 0.77 20.93
C ILE A 264 9.72 0.36 21.77
N GLU A 265 9.09 1.31 22.48
CA GLU A 265 7.87 1.08 23.27
C GLU A 265 6.75 0.52 22.36
N GLU A 266 6.39 1.18 21.26
CA GLU A 266 5.30 0.73 20.35
C GLU A 266 5.60 -0.65 19.73
N ALA A 267 6.87 -0.93 19.39
CA ALA A 267 7.25 -2.24 18.86
C ALA A 267 7.06 -3.36 19.89
N HIS A 268 7.24 -3.08 21.17
CA HIS A 268 6.99 -4.02 22.25
C HIS A 268 5.50 -4.19 22.56
N GLU A 269 4.73 -3.10 22.53
CA GLU A 269 3.28 -3.13 22.69
C GLU A 269 2.64 -3.95 21.55
N LEU A 270 3.13 -3.80 20.31
CA LEU A 270 2.74 -4.65 19.20
C LEU A 270 3.02 -6.14 19.43
N VAL A 271 4.22 -6.48 19.94
CA VAL A 271 4.55 -7.88 20.26
C VAL A 271 3.61 -8.43 21.33
N GLN A 272 3.32 -7.64 22.37
CA GLN A 272 2.38 -8.03 23.41
C GLN A 272 0.96 -8.24 22.85
N ALA A 273 0.49 -7.37 21.96
CA ALA A 273 -0.80 -7.51 21.30
C ALA A 273 -0.88 -8.81 20.50
N ILE A 274 0.18 -9.15 19.75
CA ILE A 274 0.30 -10.42 19.00
C ILE A 274 0.26 -11.63 19.94
N ASP A 275 1.03 -11.62 21.03
CA ASP A 275 1.08 -12.73 22.00
C ASP A 275 -0.27 -12.95 22.69
N SER A 276 -1.06 -11.88 22.86
CA SER A 276 -2.40 -11.94 23.43
C SER A 276 -3.49 -12.38 22.45
N GLY A 277 -3.22 -12.36 21.13
CA GLY A 277 -4.19 -12.66 20.09
C GLY A 277 -5.34 -11.64 19.98
N ASP A 278 -5.11 -10.40 20.38
CA ASP A 278 -6.09 -9.30 20.32
C ASP A 278 -5.92 -8.52 19.00
N ASP A 279 -6.77 -8.81 18.01
CA ASP A 279 -6.69 -8.20 16.68
C ASP A 279 -6.90 -6.68 16.71
N GLU A 280 -7.75 -6.15 17.60
CA GLU A 280 -7.99 -4.71 17.71
C GLU A 280 -6.77 -4.01 18.31
N ALA A 281 -6.14 -4.61 19.32
CA ALA A 281 -4.87 -4.12 19.85
C ALA A 281 -3.78 -4.16 18.77
N ILE A 282 -3.66 -5.24 18.00
CA ILE A 282 -2.68 -5.35 16.90
C ILE A 282 -2.87 -4.21 15.88
N ILE A 283 -4.12 -3.88 15.52
CA ILE A 283 -4.42 -2.77 14.61
C ILE A 283 -3.96 -1.43 15.21
N GLY A 284 -4.23 -1.19 16.49
CA GLY A 284 -3.80 0.00 17.22
C GLY A 284 -2.27 0.16 17.22
N GLU A 285 -1.57 -0.86 17.69
CA GLU A 285 -0.10 -0.83 17.84
C GLU A 285 0.64 -0.77 16.50
N LEU A 286 0.11 -1.42 15.46
CA LEU A 286 0.63 -1.23 14.08
C LEU A 286 0.46 0.22 13.62
N GLY A 287 -0.64 0.87 14.02
CA GLY A 287 -0.89 2.29 13.78
C GLY A 287 0.13 3.19 14.48
N ASP A 288 0.51 2.87 15.71
CA ASP A 288 1.50 3.63 16.49
C ASP A 288 2.93 3.40 15.98
N VAL A 289 3.30 2.18 15.58
CA VAL A 289 4.56 1.94 14.85
C VAL A 289 4.59 2.75 13.54
N LEU A 290 3.48 2.78 12.79
CA LEU A 290 3.37 3.58 11.57
C LEU A 290 3.46 5.09 11.85
N LEU A 291 2.87 5.57 12.95
CA LEU A 291 3.01 6.95 13.42
C LEU A 291 4.48 7.32 13.59
N GLN A 292 5.26 6.46 14.25
CA GLN A 292 6.69 6.70 14.43
C GLN A 292 7.42 6.78 13.09
N VAL A 293 7.14 5.88 12.14
CA VAL A 293 7.72 5.93 10.78
C VAL A 293 7.42 7.28 10.10
N LEU A 294 6.16 7.72 10.14
CA LEU A 294 5.75 8.99 9.52
C LEU A 294 6.34 10.21 10.21
N LEU A 295 6.44 10.22 11.55
CA LEU A 295 7.08 11.31 12.28
C LEU A 295 8.57 11.43 11.93
N HIS A 296 9.28 10.30 11.83
CA HIS A 296 10.67 10.30 11.37
C HIS A 296 10.78 10.78 9.92
N ALA A 297 9.92 10.33 9.01
CA ALA A 297 9.90 10.82 7.64
C ALA A 297 9.63 12.33 7.56
N GLN A 298 8.66 12.84 8.31
CA GLN A 298 8.34 14.26 8.36
C GLN A 298 9.49 15.10 8.94
N ILE A 299 10.20 14.63 9.98
CA ILE A 299 11.41 15.29 10.50
C ILE A 299 12.50 15.34 9.43
N GLY A 300 12.68 14.25 8.67
CA GLY A 300 13.62 14.20 7.55
C GLY A 300 13.27 15.22 6.47
N GLU A 301 11.99 15.35 6.15
CA GLU A 301 11.46 16.27 5.14
C GLU A 301 11.59 17.72 5.59
N ASP A 302 11.22 18.02 6.84
CA ASP A 302 11.37 19.35 7.49
C ASP A 302 12.84 19.85 7.43
N ALA A 303 13.80 18.93 7.53
CA ALA A 303 15.22 19.21 7.50
C ALA A 303 15.85 19.12 6.09
N GLY A 304 15.08 18.72 5.07
CA GLY A 304 15.52 18.59 3.69
C GLY A 304 16.48 17.42 3.41
N TYR A 305 16.45 16.36 4.24
CA TYR A 305 17.33 15.20 4.08
C TYR A 305 16.69 14.06 3.28
N PHE A 306 15.46 13.67 3.62
CA PHE A 306 14.72 12.60 2.94
C PHE A 306 13.22 12.76 3.20
N SER A 307 12.40 12.12 2.38
CA SER A 307 10.94 12.14 2.41
C SER A 307 10.37 10.74 2.72
N MET A 308 9.05 10.65 2.90
CA MET A 308 8.39 9.34 3.01
C MET A 308 8.54 8.53 1.72
N GLU A 309 8.53 9.19 0.56
CA GLU A 309 8.74 8.55 -0.73
C GLU A 309 10.10 7.86 -0.82
N ASP A 310 11.17 8.48 -0.31
CA ASP A 310 12.51 7.87 -0.28
C ASP A 310 12.53 6.60 0.60
N VAL A 311 11.78 6.61 1.71
CA VAL A 311 11.64 5.44 2.60
C VAL A 311 10.90 4.31 1.86
N LEU A 312 9.82 4.63 1.15
CA LEU A 312 9.04 3.66 0.37
C LEU A 312 9.86 3.07 -0.78
N GLU A 313 10.59 3.90 -1.52
CA GLU A 313 11.47 3.46 -2.61
C GLU A 313 12.54 2.52 -2.07
N SER A 314 13.26 2.91 -1.00
CA SER A 314 14.28 2.09 -0.38
C SER A 314 13.74 0.74 0.11
N ALA A 315 12.56 0.72 0.75
CA ALA A 315 11.91 -0.49 1.20
C ALA A 315 11.44 -1.37 0.03
N GLY A 316 10.82 -0.77 -0.98
CA GLY A 316 10.28 -1.45 -2.17
C GLY A 316 11.38 -2.09 -3.02
N GLU A 317 12.42 -1.35 -3.37
CA GLU A 317 13.57 -1.86 -4.12
C GLU A 317 14.22 -3.05 -3.40
N LYS A 318 14.42 -2.93 -2.09
CA LYS A 318 14.97 -3.99 -1.26
C LYS A 318 14.09 -5.22 -1.25
N MET A 319 12.77 -5.06 -1.15
CA MET A 319 11.82 -6.18 -1.18
C MET A 319 11.79 -6.88 -2.54
N ILE A 320 11.76 -6.14 -3.64
CA ILE A 320 11.81 -6.70 -5.00
C ILE A 320 13.13 -7.47 -5.20
N ARG A 321 14.27 -6.85 -4.89
CA ARG A 321 15.60 -7.45 -5.07
C ARG A 321 15.79 -8.72 -4.25
N ARG A 322 15.24 -8.77 -3.03
CA ARG A 322 15.37 -9.91 -2.12
C ARG A 322 14.37 -11.04 -2.40
N HIS A 323 13.41 -10.83 -3.30
CA HIS A 323 12.43 -11.83 -3.72
C HIS A 323 12.48 -12.09 -5.24
N PRO A 324 13.65 -12.50 -5.79
CA PRO A 324 13.78 -12.77 -7.23
C PRO A 324 12.96 -13.99 -7.68
N HIS A 325 12.40 -14.75 -6.73
CA HIS A 325 11.50 -15.86 -6.98
C HIS A 325 10.04 -15.45 -7.15
N VAL A 326 9.68 -14.24 -6.72
CA VAL A 326 8.35 -13.64 -6.93
C VAL A 326 8.40 -12.65 -8.08
N PHE A 327 9.43 -11.80 -8.14
CA PHE A 327 9.52 -10.66 -9.06
C PHE A 327 10.54 -10.85 -10.21
N GLY A 328 11.22 -11.99 -10.27
CA GLY A 328 12.22 -12.29 -11.30
C GLY A 328 12.11 -13.73 -11.81
N ASP A 329 13.19 -14.22 -12.42
CA ASP A 329 13.20 -15.54 -13.07
C ASP A 329 13.66 -16.69 -12.16
N THR A 330 14.05 -16.40 -10.91
CA THR A 330 14.52 -17.43 -9.99
C THR A 330 13.34 -18.32 -9.57
N LYS A 331 13.57 -19.61 -9.35
CA LYS A 331 12.55 -20.49 -8.76
C LYS A 331 13.04 -20.94 -7.40
N ALA A 332 12.21 -20.80 -6.37
CA ALA A 332 12.41 -21.42 -5.07
C ALA A 332 11.36 -22.52 -4.89
N LYS A 333 11.77 -23.68 -4.41
CA LYS A 333 10.92 -24.87 -4.28
C LYS A 333 10.16 -24.92 -2.96
N ASP A 334 10.74 -24.33 -1.90
CA ASP A 334 10.20 -24.32 -0.55
C ASP A 334 10.64 -23.08 0.25
N ALA A 335 10.04 -22.88 1.42
CA ALA A 335 10.33 -21.75 2.29
C ALA A 335 11.79 -21.73 2.79
N ASP A 336 12.40 -22.91 2.99
CA ASP A 336 13.78 -23.02 3.46
C ASP A 336 14.79 -22.57 2.38
N GLU A 337 14.50 -22.85 1.10
CA GLU A 337 15.25 -22.33 -0.04
C GLU A 337 15.06 -20.80 -0.18
N VAL A 338 13.85 -20.28 0.07
CA VAL A 338 13.60 -18.83 0.10
C VAL A 338 14.45 -18.16 1.20
N VAL A 339 14.46 -18.69 2.42
CA VAL A 339 15.24 -18.13 3.54
C VAL A 339 16.74 -18.17 3.25
N ARG A 340 17.26 -19.27 2.68
CA ARG A 340 18.68 -19.37 2.29
C ARG A 340 19.06 -18.35 1.23
N ASN A 341 18.24 -18.22 0.18
CA ASN A 341 18.46 -17.23 -0.88
C ASN A 341 18.39 -15.80 -0.32
N TRP A 342 17.43 -15.53 0.55
CA TRP A 342 17.27 -14.25 1.24
C TRP A 342 18.51 -13.88 2.06
N GLN A 343 19.04 -14.83 2.84
CA GLN A 343 20.24 -14.62 3.65
C GLN A 343 21.48 -14.43 2.78
N ALA A 344 21.63 -15.20 1.68
CA ALA A 344 22.74 -15.03 0.74
C ALA A 344 22.73 -13.65 0.05
N ILE A 345 21.55 -13.17 -0.37
CA ILE A 345 21.40 -11.81 -0.94
C ILE A 345 21.74 -10.76 0.13
N LYS A 346 21.26 -10.92 1.36
CA LYS A 346 21.57 -10.03 2.48
C LYS A 346 23.06 -9.97 2.80
N ASP A 347 23.78 -11.09 2.68
CA ASP A 347 25.21 -11.14 2.92
C ASP A 347 26.03 -10.54 1.76
N ALA A 348 25.54 -10.64 0.52
CA ALA A 348 26.15 -9.99 -0.64
C ALA A 348 25.92 -8.45 -0.68
N GLU A 349 24.85 -7.96 -0.04
CA GLU A 349 24.52 -6.52 0.08
C GLU A 349 25.35 -5.80 1.15
N LYS A 350 25.99 -6.51 2.08
CA LYS A 350 26.91 -5.90 3.04
C LYS A 350 28.13 -5.43 2.25
N GLU A 351 28.42 -4.13 2.26
CA GLU A 351 29.78 -3.67 1.94
C GLU A 351 30.77 -4.47 2.79
N ALA A 352 31.97 -4.76 2.25
CA ALA A 352 33.02 -5.48 2.98
C ALA A 352 33.46 -4.68 4.21
N SER A 353 32.69 -4.76 5.30
CA SER A 353 33.01 -4.17 6.59
C SER A 353 33.73 -5.22 7.45
N GLY A 354 34.86 -4.82 8.02
CA GLY A 354 35.91 -5.73 8.49
C GLY A 354 35.74 -6.29 9.90
N SER A 355 34.65 -6.02 10.63
CA SER A 355 34.45 -6.54 11.99
C SER A 355 33.45 -7.69 12.00
N ILE A 356 33.77 -8.76 12.74
CA ILE A 356 32.92 -9.94 12.90
C ILE A 356 31.61 -9.59 13.64
N LEU A 357 31.59 -8.46 14.37
CA LEU A 357 30.45 -7.97 15.13
C LEU A 357 29.50 -7.07 14.32
N ASP A 358 29.83 -6.73 13.08
CA ASP A 358 28.99 -5.86 12.25
C ASP A 358 27.65 -6.55 11.90
N GLY A 359 26.53 -5.87 12.21
CA GLY A 359 25.18 -6.39 12.00
C GLY A 359 24.68 -7.39 13.06
N GLN A 360 25.43 -7.59 14.15
CA GLN A 360 25.00 -8.41 15.30
C GLN A 360 24.31 -7.60 16.41
N ASP A 361 24.29 -6.27 16.29
CA ASP A 361 23.52 -5.41 17.19
C ASP A 361 22.03 -5.74 17.02
N ARG A 362 21.45 -6.42 18.01
CA ARG A 362 20.01 -6.64 18.14
C ARG A 362 19.51 -5.75 19.26
N ILE A 363 18.76 -4.71 18.92
CA ILE A 363 18.02 -3.88 19.89
C ILE A 363 16.74 -4.64 20.22
N SER A 364 16.86 -5.76 20.94
CA SER A 364 15.71 -6.49 21.48
C SER A 364 15.69 -6.28 22.98
N SER A 365 14.73 -5.50 23.48
CA SER A 365 14.82 -4.83 24.78
C SER A 365 14.11 -5.57 25.94
N SER A 366 14.51 -6.82 26.19
CA SER A 366 14.01 -7.57 27.36
C SER A 366 14.30 -6.85 28.70
N LEU A 367 15.36 -6.04 28.75
CA LEU A 367 15.74 -5.27 29.95
C LEU A 367 14.88 -4.02 30.14
N LEU A 368 14.46 -3.37 29.06
CA LEU A 368 13.55 -2.22 29.13
C LEU A 368 12.14 -2.66 29.50
N THR A 369 11.66 -3.79 28.96
CA THR A 369 10.36 -4.38 29.35
C THR A 369 10.33 -4.68 30.85
N SER A 370 11.37 -5.35 31.37
CA SER A 370 11.50 -5.62 32.80
C SER A 370 11.54 -4.33 33.64
N PHE A 371 12.25 -3.30 33.18
CA PHE A 371 12.31 -1.99 33.85
C PHE A 371 10.93 -1.32 33.92
N ASN A 372 10.15 -1.39 32.83
CA ASN A 372 8.82 -0.81 32.75
C ASN A 372 7.83 -1.55 33.66
N TYR A 373 7.84 -2.89 33.68
CA TYR A 373 7.00 -3.68 34.61
C TYR A 373 7.25 -3.30 36.07
N GLN A 374 8.51 -3.17 36.47
CA GLN A 374 8.87 -2.81 37.84
C GLN A 374 8.53 -1.35 38.16
N LYS A 375 8.60 -0.44 37.19
CA LYS A 375 8.17 0.95 37.33
C LYS A 375 6.66 1.05 37.55
N GLU A 376 5.85 0.30 36.79
CA GLU A 376 4.40 0.28 36.97
C GLU A 376 3.98 -0.41 38.28
N ALA A 377 4.60 -1.55 38.64
CA ALA A 377 4.37 -2.21 39.92
C ALA A 377 4.69 -1.29 41.12
N ALA A 378 5.77 -0.51 41.04
CA ALA A 378 6.12 0.46 42.08
C ALA A 378 5.09 1.60 42.21
N LYS A 379 4.50 2.09 41.12
CA LYS A 379 3.42 3.08 41.15
C LYS A 379 2.16 2.54 41.84
N ALA A 380 1.90 1.24 41.72
CA ALA A 380 0.80 0.55 42.40
C ALA A 380 1.09 0.26 43.89
N GLY A 381 2.27 0.66 44.40
CA GLY A 381 2.69 0.46 45.79
C GLY A 381 3.42 -0.86 46.05
N PHE A 382 3.68 -1.66 45.02
CA PHE A 382 4.46 -2.90 45.13
C PHE A 382 5.95 -2.61 44.88
N SER A 383 6.62 -2.06 45.90
CA SER A 383 8.04 -1.72 45.86
C SER A 383 8.67 -1.79 47.24
N TRP A 384 9.95 -2.12 47.30
CA TRP A 384 10.75 -2.01 48.51
C TRP A 384 10.94 -0.55 48.95
N PRO A 385 11.24 -0.29 50.24
CA PRO A 385 11.42 1.07 50.75
C PRO A 385 12.65 1.79 50.19
N ASP A 386 13.71 1.03 49.88
CA ASP A 386 14.97 1.54 49.33
C ASP A 386 15.70 0.48 48.48
N ALA A 387 16.83 0.88 47.90
CA ALA A 387 17.68 0.03 47.06
C ALA A 387 18.32 -1.14 47.83
N GLY A 388 18.33 -1.11 49.17
CA GLY A 388 18.89 -2.16 50.01
C GLY A 388 18.13 -3.47 49.86
N GLY A 389 16.80 -3.42 49.88
CA GLY A 389 15.96 -4.62 49.68
C GLY A 389 16.11 -5.23 48.28
N ALA A 390 16.32 -4.40 47.25
CA ALA A 390 16.61 -4.90 45.89
C ALA A 390 17.98 -5.60 45.80
N LYS A 391 18.97 -5.12 46.57
CA LYS A 391 20.30 -5.73 46.65
C LYS A 391 20.26 -7.07 47.39
N GLU A 392 19.57 -7.14 48.52
CA GLU A 392 19.40 -8.39 49.28
C GLU A 392 18.73 -9.46 48.41
N LYS A 393 17.68 -9.09 47.66
CA LYS A 393 17.03 -10.02 46.73
C LYS A 393 17.95 -10.47 45.61
N PHE A 394 18.77 -9.58 45.03
CA PHE A 394 19.81 -10.00 44.06
C PHE A 394 20.80 -11.03 44.65
N GLU A 395 21.22 -10.85 45.91
CA GLU A 395 22.13 -11.79 46.56
C GLU A 395 21.47 -13.17 46.78
N GLU A 396 20.16 -13.20 47.04
CA GLU A 396 19.32 -14.40 47.14
C GLU A 396 19.20 -15.14 45.80
N GLU A 397 18.71 -14.48 44.75
CA GLU A 397 18.56 -15.10 43.40
C GLU A 397 19.91 -15.60 42.86
N TRP A 398 21.00 -14.89 43.20
CA TRP A 398 22.34 -15.32 42.81
C TRP A 398 22.77 -16.61 43.51
N GLN A 399 22.37 -16.85 44.76
CA GLN A 399 22.60 -18.14 45.41
C GLN A 399 21.75 -19.25 44.78
N GLU A 400 20.47 -18.98 44.51
CA GLU A 400 19.56 -19.95 43.90
C GLU A 400 20.06 -20.38 42.51
N PHE A 401 20.54 -19.45 41.68
CA PHE A 401 21.22 -19.77 40.43
C PHE A 401 22.47 -20.64 40.61
N LEU A 402 23.30 -20.38 41.64
CA LEU A 402 24.50 -21.18 41.91
C LEU A 402 24.16 -22.60 42.36
N GLU A 403 23.08 -22.78 43.11
CA GLU A 403 22.57 -24.09 43.52
C GLU A 403 22.06 -24.87 42.30
N ALA A 404 21.23 -24.24 41.46
CA ALA A 404 20.75 -24.82 40.21
C ALA A 404 21.91 -25.21 39.26
N TRP A 405 22.94 -24.38 39.18
CA TRP A 405 24.15 -24.69 38.41
C TRP A 405 24.89 -25.90 39.00
N ALA A 406 25.06 -25.98 40.32
CA ALA A 406 25.72 -27.13 40.95
C ALA A 406 24.97 -28.45 40.70
N ASN A 407 23.64 -28.39 40.59
CA ASN A 407 22.77 -29.55 40.34
C ASN A 407 22.69 -29.93 38.85
N GLY A 408 23.04 -29.02 37.93
CA GLY A 408 23.09 -29.28 36.49
C GLY A 408 21.73 -29.28 35.79
N GLU A 409 20.71 -28.67 36.40
CA GLU A 409 19.35 -28.61 35.88
C GLU A 409 19.17 -27.39 34.97
N LYS A 410 19.26 -27.60 33.66
CA LYS A 410 19.31 -26.50 32.68
C LYS A 410 18.06 -25.62 32.67
N GLU A 411 16.90 -26.19 32.96
CA GLU A 411 15.61 -25.47 33.01
C GLU A 411 15.58 -24.55 34.24
N GLU A 412 15.88 -25.09 35.43
CA GLU A 412 16.01 -24.33 36.68
C GLU A 412 17.09 -23.24 36.56
N MET A 413 18.27 -23.56 36.01
CA MET A 413 19.32 -22.56 35.73
C MET A 413 18.85 -21.41 34.82
N THR A 414 17.91 -21.66 33.91
CA THR A 414 17.40 -20.63 32.99
C THR A 414 16.41 -19.72 33.69
N GLU A 415 15.56 -20.28 34.55
CA GLU A 415 14.60 -19.57 35.39
C GLU A 415 15.33 -18.66 36.39
N GLU A 416 16.21 -19.24 37.21
CA GLU A 416 16.98 -18.53 38.24
C GLU A 416 17.88 -17.43 37.64
N PHE A 417 18.50 -17.69 36.48
CA PHE A 417 19.28 -16.66 35.80
C PHE A 417 18.40 -15.51 35.28
N GLY A 418 17.15 -15.79 34.90
CA GLY A 418 16.16 -14.78 34.58
C GLY A 418 15.87 -13.86 35.77
N ASP A 419 15.74 -14.41 36.97
CA ASP A 419 15.47 -13.65 38.18
C ASP A 419 16.67 -12.83 38.67
N VAL A 420 17.90 -13.32 38.47
CA VAL A 420 19.12 -12.52 38.62
C VAL A 420 19.10 -11.30 37.69
N LEU A 421 18.74 -11.47 36.41
CA LEU A 421 18.65 -10.33 35.48
C LEU A 421 17.52 -9.36 35.88
N PHE A 422 16.39 -9.89 36.35
CA PHE A 422 15.25 -9.11 36.81
C PHE A 422 15.59 -8.24 38.04
N THR A 423 16.31 -8.80 39.02
CA THR A 423 16.75 -8.06 40.21
C THR A 423 17.81 -7.00 39.88
N LEU A 424 18.70 -7.25 38.92
CA LEU A 424 19.65 -6.24 38.42
C LEU A 424 18.93 -5.05 37.75
N VAL A 425 17.87 -5.30 36.98
CA VAL A 425 17.00 -4.26 36.42
C VAL A 425 16.34 -3.44 37.53
N ASN A 426 15.92 -4.07 38.62
CA ASN A 426 15.29 -3.40 39.76
C ASN A 426 16.26 -2.50 40.52
N ILE A 427 17.50 -2.96 40.70
CA ILE A 427 18.58 -2.12 41.26
C ILE A 427 18.81 -0.90 40.36
N ALA A 428 18.86 -1.08 39.04
CA ALA A 428 19.03 0.02 38.10
C ALA A 428 17.86 1.04 38.17
N ARG A 429 16.62 0.58 38.36
CA ARG A 429 15.44 1.43 38.61
C ARG A 429 15.61 2.33 39.84
N TYR A 430 16.04 1.78 40.99
CA TYR A 430 16.31 2.60 42.17
C TYR A 430 17.41 3.62 41.96
N CYS A 431 18.41 3.28 41.14
CA CYS A 431 19.49 4.18 40.76
C CYS A 431 19.10 5.19 39.67
N SER A 432 17.87 5.15 39.15
CA SER A 432 17.42 5.96 38.00
C SER A 432 18.29 5.77 36.74
N ILE A 433 18.80 4.56 36.55
CA ILE A 433 19.62 4.17 35.39
C ILE A 433 18.74 3.36 34.45
N SER A 434 18.72 3.72 33.16
CA SER A 434 18.12 2.87 32.14
C SER A 434 19.00 1.63 31.91
N PRO A 435 18.50 0.41 32.18
CA PRO A 435 19.27 -0.82 31.99
C PRO A 435 19.64 -1.04 30.52
N GLU A 436 18.75 -0.68 29.61
CA GLU A 436 18.94 -0.79 28.16
C GLU A 436 20.04 0.16 27.67
N GLU A 437 20.04 1.42 28.14
CA GLU A 437 21.10 2.37 27.83
C GLU A 437 22.44 1.96 28.43
N ALA A 438 22.43 1.42 29.66
CA ALA A 438 23.62 0.90 30.32
C ALA A 438 24.23 -0.27 29.54
N MET A 439 23.40 -1.21 29.07
CA MET A 439 23.85 -2.35 28.25
C MET A 439 24.28 -1.93 26.85
N THR A 440 23.59 -0.98 26.22
CA THR A 440 24.04 -0.37 24.97
C THR A 440 25.43 0.27 25.13
N GLY A 441 25.66 0.98 26.23
CA GLY A 441 26.96 1.55 26.58
C GLY A 441 28.03 0.47 26.82
N ALA A 442 27.68 -0.62 27.49
CA ALA A 442 28.57 -1.76 27.72
C ALA A 442 28.95 -2.46 26.41
N ASN A 443 27.99 -2.72 25.52
CA ASN A 443 28.19 -3.34 24.21
C ASN A 443 29.07 -2.47 23.31
N ARG A 444 28.83 -1.16 23.27
CA ARG A 444 29.67 -0.21 22.51
C ARG A 444 31.11 -0.19 23.01
N LYS A 445 31.29 -0.23 24.34
CA LYS A 445 32.62 -0.31 24.98
C LYS A 445 33.30 -1.64 24.67
N PHE A 446 32.56 -2.75 24.70
CA PHE A 446 33.07 -4.07 24.31
C PHE A 446 33.51 -4.06 22.84
N ARG A 447 32.64 -3.63 21.93
CA ARG A 447 32.93 -3.55 20.50
C ARG A 447 34.17 -2.73 20.20
N ARG A 448 34.33 -1.55 20.81
CA ARG A 448 35.51 -0.71 20.62
C ARG A 448 36.80 -1.40 21.06
N ARG A 449 36.78 -2.07 22.22
CA ARG A 449 37.95 -2.82 22.73
C ARG A 449 38.23 -4.04 21.87
N PHE A 450 37.19 -4.76 21.48
CA PHE A 450 37.31 -5.95 20.64
C PHE A 450 37.84 -5.59 19.24
N ALA A 451 37.39 -4.48 18.65
CA ALA A 451 37.93 -3.97 17.40
C ALA A 451 39.43 -3.67 17.48
N HIS A 452 39.91 -3.18 18.63
CA HIS A 452 41.36 -3.03 18.85
C HIS A 452 42.07 -4.39 18.94
N VAL A 453 41.46 -5.40 19.57
CA VAL A 453 42.00 -6.77 19.56
C VAL A 453 42.01 -7.34 18.13
N GLU A 454 40.96 -7.13 17.35
CA GLU A 454 40.87 -7.51 15.92
C GLU A 454 42.00 -6.86 15.11
N GLU A 455 42.20 -5.55 15.27
CA GLU A 455 43.26 -4.80 14.61
C GLU A 455 44.66 -5.33 14.97
N ARG A 456 44.91 -5.59 16.26
CA ARG A 456 46.20 -6.08 16.75
C ARG A 456 46.49 -7.53 16.33
N ALA A 457 45.46 -8.37 16.31
CA ALA A 457 45.56 -9.74 15.82
C ALA A 457 45.83 -9.75 14.30
N ALA A 458 45.07 -8.97 13.53
CA ALA A 458 45.23 -8.82 12.09
C ALA A 458 46.61 -8.27 11.69
N ALA A 459 47.12 -7.29 12.44
CA ALA A 459 48.45 -6.70 12.21
C ALA A 459 49.62 -7.62 12.60
N GLY A 460 49.38 -8.67 13.39
CA GLY A 460 50.41 -9.60 13.84
C GLY A 460 50.41 -10.92 13.07
N ARG A 461 49.81 -11.97 13.65
CA ARG A 461 49.78 -13.35 13.12
C ARG A 461 48.47 -13.67 12.39
N GLY A 462 47.66 -12.67 12.07
CA GLY A 462 46.40 -12.84 11.36
C GLY A 462 45.28 -13.32 12.28
N GLY A 463 44.49 -14.31 11.84
CA GLY A 463 43.25 -14.71 12.51
C GLY A 463 43.42 -15.15 13.97
N PHE A 464 42.35 -15.01 14.75
CA PHE A 464 42.30 -15.30 16.19
C PHE A 464 42.79 -16.70 16.59
N GLY A 465 42.61 -17.71 15.72
CA GLY A 465 43.08 -19.08 15.97
C GLY A 465 44.60 -19.24 16.09
N ASN A 466 45.37 -18.20 15.75
CA ASN A 466 46.83 -18.17 15.84
C ASN A 466 47.36 -17.55 17.14
N TYR A 467 46.47 -17.24 18.10
CA TYR A 467 46.80 -16.62 19.39
C TYR A 467 46.22 -17.41 20.56
N THR A 468 46.89 -17.37 21.71
CA THR A 468 46.33 -17.89 22.96
C THR A 468 45.40 -16.86 23.61
N LEU A 469 44.53 -17.33 24.52
CA LEU A 469 43.62 -16.44 25.26
C LEU A 469 44.38 -15.38 26.08
N GLU A 470 45.54 -15.74 26.64
CA GLU A 470 46.40 -14.84 27.40
C GLU A 470 46.99 -13.72 26.53
N GLU A 471 47.36 -14.04 25.28
CA GLU A 471 47.86 -13.06 24.32
C GLU A 471 46.74 -12.11 23.85
N LEU A 472 45.52 -12.62 23.63
CA LEU A 472 44.35 -11.81 23.26
C LEU A 472 43.90 -10.92 24.43
N ASP A 473 43.95 -11.41 25.67
CA ASP A 473 43.69 -10.58 26.86
C ASP A 473 44.76 -9.50 27.04
N GLY A 474 45.99 -9.76 26.60
CA GLY A 474 47.04 -8.75 26.49
C GLY A 474 46.63 -7.55 25.63
N PHE A 475 46.09 -7.79 24.43
CA PHE A 475 45.58 -6.73 23.54
C PHE A 475 44.33 -6.05 24.10
N TRP A 476 43.47 -6.79 24.80
CA TRP A 476 42.29 -6.24 25.46
C TRP A 476 42.67 -5.28 26.61
N ASN A 477 43.68 -5.63 27.40
CA ASN A 477 44.20 -4.78 28.46
C ASN A 477 44.94 -3.55 27.92
N GLU A 478 45.59 -3.66 26.76
CA GLU A 478 46.12 -2.53 26.00
C GLU A 478 45.00 -1.54 25.62
N ALA A 479 43.90 -2.02 25.04
CA ALA A 479 42.73 -1.19 24.71
C ALA A 479 42.14 -0.48 25.95
N LYS A 480 42.04 -1.19 27.08
CA LYS A 480 41.59 -0.60 28.36
C LYS A 480 42.49 0.53 28.85
N ARG A 481 43.81 0.43 28.67
CA ARG A 481 44.77 1.46 29.09
C ARG A 481 44.64 2.71 28.21
N MET A 482 44.58 2.54 26.89
CA MET A 482 44.43 3.65 25.94
C MET A 482 43.15 4.48 26.18
N GLU A 483 42.07 3.85 26.66
CA GLU A 483 40.82 4.53 27.01
C GLU A 483 40.87 5.28 28.35
N ARG A 484 41.73 4.89 29.29
CA ARG A 484 41.88 5.55 30.60
C ARG A 484 42.80 6.77 30.55
N GLU A 485 43.64 6.85 29.53
CA GLU A 485 44.61 7.93 29.29
C GLU A 485 44.06 9.02 28.33
N ARG A 486 42.88 8.79 27.74
CA ARG A 486 42.07 9.78 27.02
C ARG A 486 41.06 10.43 27.95
#